data_AF-A0A7K0KSL2-F1
#
_entry.id   AF-A0A7K0KSL2-F1
#
_cell.length_a   1.000
_cell.length_b   1.000
_cell.length_c   1.000
_cell.angle_alpha   90.00
_cell.angle_beta   90.00
_cell.angle_gamma   90.00
#
_symmetry.space_group_name_H-M   'P 1'
#
loop_
_entity.id
_entity.type
_entity.pdbx_description
1 polymer ?
#
loop_
_entity_poly.entity_id
_entity_poly.type
_entity_poly.pdbx_seq_one_letter_code
_entity_poly.pdbx_strand_id
1 'polypeptide(L)'
;MSSSLQPPPPSRPSSDAGSAGSVSAGSVSASSVSAGVVMAGLVAQLGQVVGQLAELTAEGAWSQVPAAALPELVAAVHVALDRGEALATVATGVLEGSGVLAVEGFVSAKRWLQTVCGHSAGQAGAVLGRARDLRGDFPATEQAWLGGSV
;
A
#
# COMPACT_ATOMS: atom_id res chain seq x y z
N MET A 1 -55.72 -15.39 17.93
CA MET A 1 -56.77 -15.07 16.95
C MET A 1 -56.31 -13.79 16.26
N SER A 2 -55.51 -13.91 15.20
CA SER A 2 -55.98 -13.80 13.82
C SER A 2 -56.48 -12.37 13.56
N SER A 3 -55.81 -11.54 12.78
CA SER A 3 -55.78 -11.73 11.32
C SER A 3 -54.62 -10.99 10.66
N SER A 4 -53.96 -11.71 9.76
CA SER A 4 -53.04 -11.21 8.73
C SER A 4 -53.80 -10.32 7.73
N LEU A 5 -53.28 -9.13 7.44
CA LEU A 5 -53.66 -8.35 6.26
C LEU A 5 -52.54 -8.49 5.23
N GLN A 6 -52.82 -9.31 4.21
CA GLN A 6 -51.94 -9.62 3.10
C GLN A 6 -52.03 -8.50 2.05
N PRO A 7 -50.91 -7.98 1.52
CA PRO A 7 -50.92 -6.98 0.44
C PRO A 7 -51.33 -7.60 -0.91
N PRO A 8 -51.87 -6.79 -1.84
CA PRO A 8 -52.32 -7.27 -3.15
C PRO A 8 -51.16 -7.75 -4.04
N PRO A 9 -51.40 -8.74 -4.93
CA PRO A 9 -50.37 -9.27 -5.82
C PRO A 9 -50.01 -8.29 -6.96
N PRO A 10 -48.78 -8.37 -7.50
CA PRO A 10 -48.32 -7.54 -8.61
C PRO A 10 -48.96 -7.94 -9.95
N SER A 11 -49.30 -6.94 -10.77
CA SER A 11 -49.72 -7.14 -12.15
C SER A 11 -48.55 -7.68 -12.98
N ARG A 12 -48.77 -8.80 -13.69
CA ARG A 12 -47.78 -9.42 -14.60
C ARG A 12 -47.91 -8.84 -16.03
N PRO A 13 -46.84 -8.98 -16.85
CA PRO A 13 -46.49 -8.03 -17.89
C PRO A 13 -47.14 -8.33 -19.24
N SER A 14 -47.45 -7.27 -20.00
CA SER A 14 -47.74 -7.37 -21.44
C SER A 14 -46.44 -7.71 -22.18
N SER A 15 -46.45 -8.88 -22.81
CA SER A 15 -45.43 -9.32 -23.76
C SER A 15 -45.61 -8.56 -25.07
N ASP A 16 -44.63 -7.76 -25.45
CA ASP A 16 -44.39 -7.41 -26.85
C ASP A 16 -42.99 -7.89 -27.25
N ALA A 17 -43.00 -8.76 -28.25
CA ALA A 17 -41.82 -9.32 -28.88
C ALA A 17 -41.28 -8.35 -29.92
N GLY A 18 -39.98 -8.08 -29.91
CA GLY A 18 -39.38 -7.27 -30.97
C GLY A 18 -37.89 -7.03 -30.83
N SER A 19 -37.13 -7.78 -31.64
CA SER A 19 -35.82 -7.45 -32.17
C SER A 19 -34.58 -7.97 -31.46
N ALA A 20 -33.96 -8.93 -32.15
CA ALA A 20 -32.63 -9.43 -31.95
C ALA A 20 -31.58 -8.32 -32.11
N GLY A 21 -30.92 -7.98 -31.03
CA GLY A 21 -29.61 -7.34 -31.03
C GLY A 21 -28.68 -8.20 -30.21
N SER A 22 -27.96 -9.12 -30.87
CA SER A 22 -26.82 -9.82 -30.27
C SER A 22 -25.73 -8.78 -30.00
N VAL A 23 -25.79 -8.15 -28.82
CA VAL A 23 -24.64 -7.43 -28.29
C VAL A 23 -23.69 -8.46 -27.76
N SER A 24 -22.52 -8.49 -28.41
CA SER A 24 -21.39 -9.34 -28.13
C SER A 24 -21.22 -9.59 -26.64
N ALA A 25 -20.93 -10.85 -26.29
CA ALA A 25 -20.14 -11.14 -25.12
C ALA A 25 -18.89 -10.26 -25.22
N GLY A 26 -18.93 -9.10 -24.58
CA GLY A 26 -17.77 -8.27 -24.34
C GLY A 26 -16.86 -9.16 -23.54
N SER A 27 -15.86 -9.72 -24.23
CA SER A 27 -14.68 -10.27 -23.63
C SER A 27 -14.25 -9.29 -22.55
N VAL A 28 -14.50 -9.64 -21.29
CA VAL A 28 -13.91 -8.95 -20.16
C VAL A 28 -12.43 -9.25 -20.26
N SER A 29 -11.73 -8.39 -21.00
CA SER A 29 -10.28 -8.42 -21.15
C SER A 29 -9.69 -8.41 -19.76
N ALA A 30 -9.05 -9.50 -19.40
CA ALA A 30 -8.21 -9.60 -18.22
C ALA A 30 -6.98 -8.72 -18.42
N SER A 31 -7.08 -7.40 -18.25
CA SER A 31 -5.91 -6.51 -18.26
C SER A 31 -6.23 -5.07 -17.86
N SER A 32 -6.49 -4.82 -16.57
CA SER A 32 -6.04 -3.59 -15.92
C SER A 32 -6.14 -3.75 -14.41
N VAL A 33 -5.23 -4.55 -13.84
CA VAL A 33 -4.99 -4.44 -12.40
C VAL A 33 -4.49 -3.01 -12.19
N SER A 34 -5.23 -2.20 -11.44
CA SER A 34 -4.84 -0.81 -11.21
C SER A 34 -3.50 -0.77 -10.49
N ALA A 35 -2.68 0.25 -10.76
CA ALA A 35 -1.38 0.40 -10.10
C ALA A 35 -1.51 0.36 -8.57
N GLY A 36 -2.63 0.85 -8.01
CA GLY A 36 -2.94 0.75 -6.59
C GLY A 36 -3.08 -0.68 -6.08
N VAL A 37 -3.75 -1.57 -6.84
CA VAL A 37 -3.87 -2.99 -6.48
C VAL A 37 -2.52 -3.70 -6.57
N VAL A 38 -1.70 -3.37 -7.58
CA VAL A 38 -0.32 -3.90 -7.67
C VAL A 38 0.52 -3.45 -6.47
N MET A 39 0.49 -2.16 -6.14
CA MET A 39 1.20 -1.60 -4.99
C MET A 39 0.78 -2.25 -3.67
N ALA A 40 -0.52 -2.42 -3.44
CA ALA A 40 -1.03 -3.09 -2.25
C ALA A 40 -0.54 -4.55 -2.16
N GLY A 41 -0.54 -5.27 -3.28
CA GLY A 41 -0.01 -6.63 -3.36
C GLY A 41 1.48 -6.72 -3.04
N LEU A 42 2.29 -5.77 -3.56
CA LEU A 42 3.73 -5.73 -3.29
C LEU A 42 4.04 -5.38 -1.83
N VAL A 43 3.29 -4.46 -1.21
CA VAL A 43 3.45 -4.14 0.22
C VAL A 43 3.08 -5.33 1.10
N ALA A 44 2.03 -6.08 0.74
CA ALA A 44 1.66 -7.30 1.45
C ALA A 44 2.77 -8.37 1.35
N GLN A 45 3.35 -8.57 0.16
CA GLN A 45 4.48 -9.49 -0.03
C GLN A 45 5.71 -9.05 0.76
N LEU A 46 6.03 -7.75 0.77
CA LEU A 46 7.12 -7.21 1.59
C LEU A 46 6.90 -7.55 3.08
N GLY A 47 5.68 -7.36 3.59
CA GLY A 47 5.33 -7.74 4.97
C GLY A 47 5.53 -9.24 5.26
N GLN A 48 5.16 -10.10 4.31
CA GLN A 48 5.38 -11.55 4.43
C GLN A 48 6.88 -11.90 4.48
N VAL A 49 7.69 -11.33 3.59
CA VAL A 49 9.14 -11.57 3.57
C VAL A 49 9.81 -11.08 4.85
N VAL A 50 9.44 -9.88 5.33
CA VAL A 50 9.96 -9.35 6.60
C VAL A 50 9.55 -10.25 7.78
N GLY A 51 8.30 -10.75 7.78
CA GLY A 51 7.84 -11.71 8.78
C GLY A 51 8.67 -13.00 8.80
N GLN A 52 8.90 -13.61 7.65
CA GLN A 52 9.73 -14.81 7.50
C GLN A 52 11.17 -14.58 7.97
N LEU A 53 11.77 -13.44 7.61
CA LEU A 53 13.12 -13.07 8.07
C LEU A 53 13.17 -12.89 9.59
N ALA A 54 12.12 -12.31 10.19
CA ALA A 54 12.03 -12.14 11.64
C ALA A 54 11.90 -13.49 12.37
N GLU A 55 11.09 -14.42 11.83
CA GLU A 55 10.98 -15.79 12.34
C GLU A 55 12.32 -16.52 12.30
N LEU A 56 12.98 -16.55 11.15
CA LEU A 56 14.32 -17.14 11.00
C LEU A 56 15.36 -16.50 11.93
N THR A 57 15.27 -15.18 12.11
CA THR A 57 16.14 -14.45 13.05
C THR A 57 15.91 -14.91 14.48
N ALA A 58 14.65 -15.05 14.90
CA ALA A 58 14.29 -15.53 16.24
C ALA A 58 14.70 -16.99 16.47
N GLU A 59 14.70 -17.81 15.42
CA GLU A 59 15.21 -19.19 15.41
C GLU A 59 16.75 -19.27 15.39
N GLY A 60 17.44 -18.13 15.31
CA GLY A 60 18.90 -18.06 15.35
C GLY A 60 19.58 -18.39 14.03
N ALA A 61 18.90 -18.27 12.89
CA ALA A 61 19.43 -18.60 11.56
C ALA A 61 20.74 -17.85 11.23
N TRP A 62 20.95 -16.65 11.78
CA TRP A 62 22.19 -15.90 11.62
C TRP A 62 23.44 -16.66 12.07
N SER A 63 23.31 -17.55 13.07
CA SER A 63 24.42 -18.38 13.55
C SER A 63 24.79 -19.51 12.57
N GLN A 64 23.91 -19.82 11.62
CA GLN A 64 24.09 -20.87 10.62
C GLN A 64 24.68 -20.31 9.31
N VAL A 65 24.71 -18.98 9.14
CA VAL A 65 25.30 -18.32 7.98
C VAL A 65 26.83 -18.47 8.06
N PRO A 66 27.51 -18.96 7.00
CA PRO A 66 28.96 -19.01 6.97
C PRO A 66 29.57 -17.63 7.25
N ALA A 67 30.58 -17.57 8.12
CA ALA A 67 31.20 -16.30 8.53
C ALA A 67 31.71 -15.45 7.35
N ALA A 68 32.15 -16.10 6.25
CA ALA A 68 32.58 -15.43 5.03
C ALA A 68 31.43 -14.72 4.26
N ALA A 69 30.19 -15.19 4.39
CA ALA A 69 29.01 -14.64 3.71
C ALA A 69 28.23 -13.63 4.58
N LEU A 70 28.47 -13.63 5.91
CA LEU A 70 27.70 -12.83 6.86
C LEU A 70 27.79 -11.30 6.60
N PRO A 71 28.96 -10.69 6.31
CA PRO A 71 29.03 -9.26 6.05
C PRO A 71 28.21 -8.82 4.83
N GLU A 72 28.26 -9.59 3.74
CA GLU A 72 27.51 -9.31 2.52
C GLU A 72 26.00 -9.46 2.75
N LEU A 73 25.58 -10.50 3.47
CA LEU A 73 24.18 -10.71 3.79
C LEU A 73 23.60 -9.61 4.70
N VAL A 74 24.36 -9.20 5.72
CA VAL A 74 23.96 -8.07 6.58
C VAL A 74 23.88 -6.76 5.79
N ALA A 75 24.86 -6.51 4.92
CA ALA A 75 24.82 -5.34 4.03
C ALA A 75 23.58 -5.35 3.12
N ALA A 76 23.22 -6.50 2.56
CA ALA A 76 22.03 -6.64 1.73
C ALA A 76 20.73 -6.32 2.50
N VAL A 77 20.63 -6.71 3.77
CA VAL A 77 19.49 -6.32 4.63
C VAL A 77 19.44 -4.82 4.83
N HIS A 78 20.58 -4.17 5.13
CA HIS A 78 20.62 -2.72 5.30
C HIS A 78 20.25 -1.96 4.02
N VAL A 79 20.73 -2.41 2.86
CA VAL A 79 20.35 -1.83 1.56
C VAL A 79 18.85 -2.00 1.28
N ALA A 80 18.26 -3.15 1.62
CA ALA A 80 16.84 -3.36 1.46
C ALA A 80 16.02 -2.44 2.39
N LEU A 81 16.47 -2.24 3.63
CA LEU A 81 15.83 -1.34 4.59
C LEU A 81 15.91 0.13 4.17
N ASP A 82 17.07 0.58 3.68
CA ASP A 82 17.23 1.96 3.16
C ASP A 82 16.28 2.23 1.99
N ARG A 83 16.17 1.29 1.03
CA ARG A 83 15.19 1.39 -0.07
C ARG A 83 13.75 1.40 0.42
N GLY A 84 13.44 0.61 1.47
CA GLY A 84 12.14 0.64 2.13
C GLY A 84 11.85 1.98 2.78
N GLU A 85 12.84 2.60 3.43
CA GLU A 85 12.74 3.94 4.01
C GLU A 85 12.53 5.03 2.94
N ALA A 86 13.26 4.95 1.82
CA ALA A 86 13.07 5.84 0.68
C ALA A 86 11.61 5.76 0.16
N LEU A 87 11.11 4.54 -0.07
CA LEU A 87 9.74 4.29 -0.50
C LEU A 87 8.71 4.87 0.48
N ALA A 88 8.86 4.58 1.78
CA ALA A 88 7.95 5.06 2.82
C ALA A 88 7.95 6.59 2.92
N THR A 89 9.12 7.22 2.75
CA THR A 89 9.26 8.68 2.76
C THR A 89 8.53 9.32 1.59
N VAL A 90 8.72 8.80 0.38
CA VAL A 90 8.02 9.30 -0.82
C VAL A 90 6.51 9.10 -0.71
N ALA A 91 6.07 7.91 -0.29
CA ALA A 91 4.66 7.61 -0.07
C ALA A 91 4.02 8.54 0.99
N THR A 92 4.76 8.86 2.06
CA THR A 92 4.34 9.85 3.07
C THR A 92 4.16 11.22 2.45
N GLY A 93 5.03 11.59 1.51
CA GLY A 93 4.89 12.84 0.78
C GLY A 93 3.61 12.90 -0.06
N VAL A 94 3.31 11.83 -0.80
CA VAL A 94 2.04 11.72 -1.56
C VAL A 94 0.84 11.80 -0.62
N LEU A 95 0.88 11.09 0.51
CA LEU A 95 -0.18 11.09 1.52
C LEU A 95 -0.42 12.50 2.08
N GLU A 96 0.65 13.21 2.46
CA GLU A 96 0.57 14.58 2.97
C GLU A 96 -0.02 15.54 1.93
N GLY A 97 0.43 15.46 0.67
CA GLY A 97 -0.05 16.32 -0.41
C GLY A 97 -1.49 16.06 -0.85
N SER A 98 -2.02 14.87 -0.58
CA SER A 98 -3.38 14.47 -1.00
C SER A 98 -4.50 15.10 -0.17
N GLY A 99 -4.21 15.56 1.06
CA GLY A 99 -5.21 16.05 2.00
C GLY A 99 -6.10 14.96 2.63
N VAL A 100 -5.94 13.68 2.26
CA VAL A 100 -6.80 12.57 2.75
C VAL A 100 -6.76 12.44 4.27
N LEU A 101 -5.63 12.76 4.91
CA LEU A 101 -5.49 12.69 6.35
C LEU A 101 -6.44 13.63 7.10
N ALA A 102 -6.75 14.80 6.54
CA ALA A 102 -7.71 15.72 7.13
C ALA A 102 -9.14 15.16 7.04
N VAL A 103 -9.47 14.45 5.94
CA VAL A 103 -10.76 13.77 5.76
C VAL A 103 -10.92 12.62 6.75
N GLU A 104 -9.83 11.89 7.01
CA GLU A 104 -9.76 10.81 8.01
C GLU A 104 -9.67 11.32 9.47
N GLY A 105 -9.75 12.64 9.70
CA GLY A 105 -9.79 13.24 11.03
C GLY A 105 -8.43 13.38 11.72
N PHE A 106 -7.32 13.17 11.00
CA PHE A 106 -5.99 13.43 11.54
C PHE A 106 -5.64 14.92 11.48
N VAL A 107 -5.17 15.46 12.61
CA VAL A 107 -4.76 16.87 12.73
C VAL A 107 -3.58 17.22 11.82
N SER A 108 -2.67 16.27 11.57
CA SER A 108 -1.53 16.44 10.67
C SER A 108 -0.91 15.10 10.29
N ALA A 109 -0.15 15.07 9.19
CA ALA A 109 0.69 13.94 8.81
C ALA A 109 1.70 13.55 9.91
N LYS A 110 2.22 14.54 10.65
CA LYS A 110 3.13 14.28 11.77
C LYS A 110 2.43 13.48 12.86
N ARG A 111 1.20 13.87 13.20
CA ARG A 111 0.43 13.17 14.23
C ARG A 111 0.07 11.76 13.77
N TRP A 112 -0.34 11.60 12.51
CA TRP A 112 -0.61 10.30 11.91
C TRP A 112 0.60 9.35 12.00
N LEU A 113 1.80 9.81 11.61
CA LEU A 113 3.04 9.02 11.73
C LEU A 113 3.33 8.57 13.17
N GLN A 114 3.03 9.41 14.16
CA GLN A 114 3.22 9.06 15.57
C GLN A 114 2.20 8.04 16.06
N THR A 115 0.92 8.22 15.71
CA THR A 115 -0.17 7.41 16.29
C THR A 115 -0.39 6.11 15.56
N VAL A 116 -0.26 6.10 14.24
CA VAL A 116 -0.54 4.94 13.39
C VAL A 116 0.74 4.14 13.11
N CYS A 117 1.83 4.84 12.81
CA CYS A 117 3.10 4.21 12.43
C CYS A 117 4.10 4.09 13.60
N GLY A 118 3.76 4.60 14.79
CA GLY A 118 4.59 4.48 15.99
C GLY A 118 5.89 5.29 15.97
N HIS A 119 6.06 6.25 15.06
CA HIS A 119 7.26 7.08 15.04
C HIS A 119 7.35 7.99 16.27
N SER A 120 8.56 8.18 16.79
CA SER A 120 8.83 9.27 17.72
C SER A 120 8.59 10.63 17.05
N ALA A 121 8.45 11.68 17.87
CA ALA A 121 8.27 13.03 17.36
C ALA A 121 9.43 13.52 16.47
N GLY A 122 10.66 13.09 16.77
CA GLY A 122 11.85 13.37 15.97
C GLY A 122 11.83 12.65 14.63
N GLN A 123 11.57 11.32 14.64
CA GLN A 123 11.47 10.53 13.41
C GLN A 123 10.36 11.04 12.49
N ALA A 124 9.16 11.31 13.02
CA ALA A 124 8.06 11.85 12.23
C ALA A 124 8.40 13.22 11.61
N GLY A 125 9.14 14.07 12.34
CA GLY A 125 9.63 15.34 11.81
C GLY A 125 10.65 15.16 10.68
N ALA A 126 11.61 14.24 10.86
CA ALA A 126 12.64 13.94 9.87
C ALA A 126 12.04 13.38 8.57
N VAL A 127 11.11 12.43 8.67
CA VAL A 127 10.41 11.86 7.50
C VAL A 127 9.67 12.94 6.73
N LEU A 128 8.93 13.82 7.42
CA LEU A 128 8.19 14.90 6.75
C LEU A 128 9.08 15.97 6.15
N GLY A 129 10.16 16.36 6.83
CA GLY A 129 11.14 17.29 6.26
C GLY A 129 11.68 16.74 4.95
N ARG A 130 12.18 15.50 4.98
CA ARG A 130 12.72 14.83 3.80
C ARG A 130 11.67 14.64 2.70
N ALA A 131 10.45 14.23 3.03
CA ALA A 131 9.37 14.05 2.06
C ALA A 131 8.94 15.35 1.36
N ARG A 132 9.14 16.51 2.01
CA ARG A 132 8.88 17.83 1.41
C ARG A 132 10.05 18.26 0.54
N ASP A 133 11.27 18.11 1.03
CA ASP A 133 12.51 18.42 0.30
C ASP A 133 12.56 17.65 -1.02
N LEU A 134 12.26 16.34 -1.01
CA LEU A 134 12.26 15.50 -2.21
C LEU A 134 11.20 15.91 -3.24
N ARG A 135 9.97 16.20 -2.78
CA ARG A 135 8.85 16.59 -3.65
C ARG A 135 9.05 17.96 -4.29
N GLY A 136 9.64 18.90 -3.55
CA GLY A 136 9.84 20.28 -3.99
C GLY A 136 11.15 20.45 -4.74
N ASP A 137 12.25 20.33 -4.01
CA ASP A 137 13.56 20.87 -4.41
C ASP A 137 14.49 19.80 -5.01
N PHE A 138 14.23 18.51 -4.76
CA PHE A 138 15.17 17.42 -5.09
C PHE A 138 14.56 16.17 -5.77
N PRO A 139 13.81 16.30 -6.88
CA PRO A 139 13.20 15.16 -7.56
C PRO A 139 14.21 14.17 -8.17
N ALA A 140 15.40 14.65 -8.60
CA ALA A 140 16.47 13.77 -9.08
C ALA A 140 17.06 12.92 -7.94
N THR A 141 17.19 13.50 -6.74
CA THR A 141 17.62 12.78 -5.54
C THR A 141 16.58 11.75 -5.12
N GLU A 142 15.29 12.06 -5.25
CA GLU A 142 14.21 11.10 -5.00
C GLU A 142 14.35 9.86 -5.90
N GLN A 143 14.49 10.06 -7.20
CA GLN A 143 14.65 8.95 -8.16
C GLN A 143 15.92 8.14 -7.89
N ALA A 144 17.04 8.81 -7.62
CA ALA A 144 18.30 8.13 -7.33
C ALA A 144 18.23 7.32 -6.03
N TRP A 145 17.56 7.84 -4.99
CA TRP A 145 17.41 7.15 -3.71
C TRP A 145 16.47 5.94 -3.82
N LEU A 146 15.35 6.08 -4.54
CA LEU A 146 14.47 4.95 -4.87
C LEU A 146 15.21 3.87 -5.70
N GLY A 147 16.16 4.27 -6.55
CA GLY A 147 17.05 3.37 -7.28
C GLY A 147 18.18 2.77 -6.45
N GLY A 148 18.37 3.19 -5.20
CA GLY A 148 19.48 2.78 -4.33
C GLY A 148 20.84 3.24 -4.81
N SER A 149 20.92 4.44 -5.41
CA SER A 149 22.12 5.04 -6.00
C SER A 149 22.57 6.34 -5.28
N VAL A 150 21.99 6.62 -4.11
CA VAL A 150 22.37 7.75 -3.22
C VAL A 150 23.18 7.24 -2.06
#